data_AF-V3ZXK4-F1
#
_entry.id   AF-V3ZXK4-F1
#
_cell.length_a   1.000
_cell.length_b   1.000
_cell.length_c   1.000
_cell.angle_alpha   90.00
_cell.angle_beta   90.00
_cell.angle_gamma   90.00
#
_symmetry.space_group_name_H-M   'P 1'
#
loop_
_entity.id
_entity.type
_entity.pdbx_description
1 polymer ?
#
loop_
_entity_poly.entity_id
_entity_poly.type
_entity_poly.pdbx_seq_one_letter_code
_entity_poly.pdbx_strand_id
1 'polypeptide(L)'
;RLYCLCKTPYDDTKFYIGCDLCSNWFHGSCVGITEDQANVIDSYICPDCRKQKENTSEELYCLCKTPYDESQFYIGCDRCQDWFHGACVGISKNEADQVDTYLCPNCQLKEQADPIANRILTEKEYESIYRLLRNLQGHKMAWPFLRPVDPKTVPDYYQIIKDPMDLSIIETRVHGRSYQRLSDFVRDVTKIFDNCRYYNPTGTAFYQCAEVLETFFVQKLKTLREKFS
;
A
#
# COMPACT_ATOMS: atom_id res chain seq x y z
N ARG A 1 1.75 -26.34 -32.36
CA ARG A 1 1.79 -24.99 -31.76
C ARG A 1 2.78 -24.17 -32.57
N LEU A 2 2.39 -22.97 -33.02
CA LEU A 2 3.30 -22.08 -33.73
C LEU A 2 4.20 -21.43 -32.67
N TYR A 3 5.50 -21.60 -32.80
CA TYR A 3 6.49 -21.01 -31.90
C TYR A 3 7.16 -19.84 -32.63
N CYS A 4 7.63 -18.85 -31.88
CA CYS A 4 8.33 -17.66 -32.39
C CYS A 4 7.45 -16.64 -33.16
N LEU A 5 7.94 -15.40 -33.25
CA LEU A 5 7.33 -14.27 -33.98
C LEU A 5 7.10 -14.57 -35.48
N CYS A 6 7.93 -15.43 -36.06
CA CYS A 6 7.84 -15.82 -37.46
C CYS A 6 6.67 -16.78 -37.77
N LYS A 7 6.00 -17.30 -36.73
CA LYS A 7 4.84 -18.20 -36.84
C LYS A 7 5.08 -19.42 -37.72
N THR A 8 6.31 -19.93 -37.77
CA THR A 8 6.63 -21.16 -38.49
C THR A 8 6.38 -22.38 -37.58
N PRO A 9 6.18 -23.58 -38.16
CA PRO A 9 6.16 -24.82 -37.39
C PRO A 9 7.44 -25.04 -36.59
N TYR A 10 7.35 -25.90 -35.58
CA TYR A 10 8.51 -26.35 -34.80
C TYR A 10 9.49 -27.12 -35.71
N ASP A 11 10.77 -26.87 -35.51
CA ASP A 11 11.88 -27.45 -36.26
C ASP A 11 12.99 -27.76 -35.26
N ASP A 12 13.23 -29.04 -35.00
CA ASP A 12 14.17 -29.51 -33.99
C ASP A 12 15.65 -29.26 -34.36
N THR A 13 15.92 -28.81 -35.58
CA THR A 13 17.27 -28.45 -36.02
C THR A 13 17.67 -27.01 -35.67
N LYS A 14 16.74 -26.21 -35.14
CA LYS A 14 16.95 -24.79 -34.86
C LYS A 14 17.15 -24.52 -33.37
N PHE A 15 17.98 -23.52 -33.08
CA PHE A 15 18.15 -23.00 -31.73
C PHE A 15 16.94 -22.13 -31.31
N TYR A 16 16.44 -22.36 -30.10
CA TYR A 16 15.36 -21.59 -29.48
C TYR A 16 15.73 -21.08 -28.09
N ILE A 17 15.23 -19.89 -27.77
CA ILE A 17 15.33 -19.27 -26.44
C ILE A 17 13.93 -18.99 -25.89
N GLY A 18 13.71 -19.28 -24.61
CA GLY A 18 12.44 -19.08 -23.91
C GLY A 18 12.36 -17.71 -23.24
N CYS A 19 11.23 -17.03 -23.34
CA CYS A 19 10.97 -15.78 -22.62
C CYS A 19 10.43 -16.06 -21.21
N ASP A 20 11.04 -15.48 -20.18
CA ASP A 20 10.67 -15.70 -18.77
C ASP A 20 9.35 -15.05 -18.36
N LEU A 21 8.83 -14.10 -19.15
CA LEU A 21 7.58 -13.39 -18.81
C LEU A 21 6.33 -13.99 -19.45
N CYS A 22 6.42 -14.48 -20.69
CA CYS A 22 5.25 -15.02 -21.41
C CYS A 22 5.34 -16.51 -21.70
N SER A 23 6.42 -17.17 -21.26
CA SER A 23 6.67 -18.61 -21.46
C SER A 23 6.63 -19.06 -22.93
N ASN A 24 6.77 -18.12 -23.88
CA ASN A 24 6.86 -18.39 -25.30
C ASN A 24 8.32 -18.63 -25.72
N TRP A 25 8.51 -19.44 -26.76
CA TRP A 25 9.82 -19.80 -27.32
C TRP A 25 10.04 -19.11 -28.66
N PHE A 26 11.26 -18.67 -28.90
CA PHE A 26 11.64 -17.88 -30.06
C PHE A 26 12.90 -18.45 -30.71
N HIS A 27 12.97 -18.48 -32.05
CA HIS A 27 14.24 -18.76 -32.73
C HIS A 27 15.25 -17.68 -32.38
N GLY A 28 16.48 -18.09 -32.05
CA GLY A 28 17.54 -17.14 -31.74
C GLY A 28 17.74 -16.09 -32.85
N SER A 29 17.72 -16.53 -34.11
CA SER A 29 17.81 -15.64 -35.28
C SER A 29 16.66 -14.64 -35.42
N CYS A 30 15.45 -15.00 -34.97
CA CYS A 30 14.29 -14.10 -35.02
C CYS A 30 14.30 -13.02 -33.94
N VAL A 31 15.08 -13.22 -32.87
CA VAL A 31 15.20 -12.26 -31.76
C VAL A 31 16.61 -11.71 -31.59
N GLY A 32 17.52 -12.02 -32.53
CA GLY A 32 18.88 -11.51 -32.54
C GLY A 32 19.79 -12.10 -31.45
N ILE A 33 19.51 -13.32 -30.98
CA ILE A 33 20.29 -14.01 -29.96
C ILE A 33 20.93 -15.27 -30.55
N THR A 34 22.23 -15.41 -30.36
CA THR A 34 22.99 -16.62 -30.70
C THR A 34 22.98 -17.61 -29.54
N GLU A 35 23.28 -18.88 -29.82
CA GLU A 35 23.35 -19.93 -28.80
C GLU A 35 24.41 -19.62 -27.73
N ASP A 36 25.59 -19.14 -28.14
CA ASP A 36 26.64 -18.71 -27.22
C ASP A 36 26.20 -17.58 -26.29
N GLN A 37 25.41 -16.62 -26.81
CA GLN A 37 24.84 -15.55 -25.99
C GLN A 37 23.78 -16.10 -25.02
N ALA A 38 22.96 -17.05 -25.43
CA ALA A 38 21.95 -17.63 -24.56
C ALA A 38 22.55 -18.45 -23.42
N ASN A 39 23.69 -19.11 -23.65
CA ASN A 39 24.40 -19.88 -22.62
C ASN A 39 24.98 -19.02 -21.49
N VAL A 40 25.07 -17.69 -21.68
CA VAL A 40 25.58 -16.75 -20.67
C VAL A 40 24.52 -15.81 -20.11
N ILE A 41 23.26 -15.92 -20.55
CA ILE A 41 22.16 -15.07 -20.10
C ILE A 41 21.30 -15.83 -19.09
N ASP A 42 21.21 -15.32 -17.85
CA ASP A 42 20.41 -15.92 -16.79
C ASP A 42 18.89 -15.76 -16.99
N SER A 43 18.47 -14.72 -17.73
CA SER A 43 17.07 -14.43 -18.01
C SER A 43 16.90 -13.71 -19.34
N TYR A 44 15.96 -14.18 -20.16
CA TYR A 44 15.62 -13.58 -21.44
C TYR A 44 14.17 -13.10 -21.46
N ILE A 45 13.99 -11.84 -21.87
CA ILE A 45 12.68 -11.21 -22.07
C ILE A 45 12.53 -10.84 -23.55
N CYS A 46 11.48 -11.34 -24.19
CA CYS A 46 11.21 -11.08 -25.60
C CYS A 46 10.81 -9.61 -25.88
N PRO A 47 10.98 -9.13 -27.12
CA PRO A 47 10.67 -7.73 -27.49
C PRO A 47 9.25 -7.30 -27.15
N ASP A 48 8.26 -8.18 -27.32
CA ASP A 48 6.86 -7.85 -27.00
C ASP A 48 6.67 -7.64 -25.50
N CYS A 49 7.26 -8.50 -24.67
CA CYS A 49 7.21 -8.32 -23.22
C CYS A 49 8.06 -7.13 -22.73
N ARG A 50 9.14 -6.77 -23.43
CA ARG A 50 9.87 -5.51 -23.17
C ARG A 50 9.01 -4.30 -23.50
N LYS A 51 8.37 -4.28 -24.68
CA LYS A 51 7.44 -3.20 -25.08
C LYS A 51 6.22 -3.11 -24.16
N GLN A 52 5.71 -4.24 -23.67
CA GLN A 52 4.62 -4.25 -22.69
C GLN A 52 5.07 -3.65 -21.34
N LYS A 53 6.30 -3.94 -20.89
CA LYS A 53 6.91 -3.30 -19.72
C LYS A 53 7.15 -1.79 -19.93
N GLU A 54 7.55 -1.37 -21.12
CA GLU A 54 7.73 0.05 -21.47
C GLU A 54 6.39 0.81 -21.51
N ASN A 55 5.34 0.19 -22.08
CA ASN A 55 3.98 0.74 -22.14
C ASN A 55 3.21 0.73 -20.80
N THR A 56 3.80 0.23 -19.70
CA THR A 56 3.16 0.25 -18.37
C THR A 56 3.67 1.37 -17.46
N SER A 57 4.50 2.29 -17.94
CA SER A 57 5.39 3.08 -17.06
C SER A 57 5.17 4.60 -17.00
N GLU A 58 3.94 5.09 -17.08
CA GLU A 58 3.63 6.42 -16.51
C GLU A 58 2.50 6.27 -15.50
N GLU A 59 2.88 6.09 -14.23
CA GLU A 59 1.95 6.24 -13.12
C GLU A 59 1.34 7.65 -13.18
N LEU A 60 0.01 7.70 -13.28
CA LEU A 60 -0.73 8.97 -13.37
C LEU A 60 -1.16 9.39 -11.97
N TYR A 61 -0.78 10.61 -11.60
CA TYR A 61 -1.06 11.17 -10.28
C TYR A 61 -2.15 12.25 -10.36
N CYS A 62 -2.53 12.73 -9.18
CA CYS A 62 -3.45 13.84 -8.99
C CYS A 62 -4.87 13.60 -9.55
N LEU A 63 -5.71 14.63 -9.39
CA LEU A 63 -7.05 14.71 -9.97
C LEU A 63 -6.99 14.95 -11.49
N CYS A 64 -5.94 15.60 -11.99
CA CYS A 64 -5.76 15.94 -13.39
C CYS A 64 -5.18 14.81 -14.25
N LYS A 65 -4.76 13.69 -13.63
CA LYS A 65 -4.27 12.47 -14.30
C LYS A 65 -3.12 12.74 -15.25
N THR A 66 -2.04 13.28 -14.70
CA THR A 66 -0.79 13.52 -15.41
C THR A 66 0.36 12.72 -14.79
N PRO A 67 1.44 12.44 -15.55
CA PRO A 67 2.67 11.87 -15.01
C PRO A 67 3.30 12.75 -13.93
N TYR A 68 4.29 12.20 -13.22
CA TYR A 68 5.09 12.94 -12.26
C TYR A 68 5.97 13.99 -12.96
N ASP A 69 6.06 15.17 -12.36
CA ASP A 69 6.88 16.30 -12.82
C ASP A 69 7.64 16.89 -11.63
N GLU A 70 8.96 16.71 -11.60
CA GLU A 70 9.83 17.18 -10.52
C GLU A 70 9.79 18.70 -10.27
N SER A 71 9.32 19.49 -11.23
CA SER A 71 9.21 20.95 -11.11
C SER A 71 7.98 21.41 -10.32
N GLN A 72 7.02 20.52 -10.09
CA GLN A 72 5.77 20.85 -9.42
C GLN A 72 5.76 20.45 -7.95
N PHE A 73 5.02 21.20 -7.15
CA PHE A 73 4.80 20.87 -5.74
C PHE A 73 3.67 19.84 -5.60
N TYR A 74 3.97 18.72 -4.94
CA TYR A 74 3.01 17.67 -4.62
C TYR A 74 2.84 17.47 -3.13
N ILE A 75 1.65 17.03 -2.74
CA ILE A 75 1.29 16.64 -1.40
C ILE A 75 0.60 15.27 -1.43
N GLY A 76 0.95 14.41 -0.47
CA GLY A 76 0.37 13.07 -0.32
C GLY A 76 -0.84 13.10 0.61
N CYS A 77 -1.92 12.41 0.24
CA CYS A 77 -3.11 12.27 1.09
C CYS A 77 -2.98 11.08 2.05
N ASP A 78 -3.06 11.32 3.35
CA ASP A 78 -2.91 10.27 4.38
C ASP A 78 -4.02 9.21 4.38
N ARG A 79 -5.14 9.47 3.70
CA ARG A 79 -6.27 8.52 3.64
C ARG A 79 -6.23 7.62 2.41
N CYS A 80 -5.96 8.16 1.24
CA CYS A 80 -5.98 7.38 -0.01
C CYS A 80 -4.58 7.06 -0.55
N GLN A 81 -3.53 7.60 0.06
CA GLN A 81 -2.13 7.39 -0.31
C GLN A 81 -1.78 7.85 -1.74
N ASP A 82 -2.68 8.60 -2.40
CA ASP A 82 -2.43 9.25 -3.69
C ASP A 82 -1.71 10.59 -3.52
N TRP A 83 -0.99 11.00 -4.57
CA TRP A 83 -0.28 12.28 -4.67
C TRP A 83 -1.03 13.30 -5.51
N PHE A 84 -1.00 14.56 -5.09
CA PHE A 84 -1.75 15.65 -5.72
C PHE A 84 -0.88 16.89 -5.88
N HIS A 85 -1.02 17.60 -7.00
CA HIS A 85 -0.44 18.94 -7.15
C HIS A 85 -1.08 19.89 -6.17
N GLY A 86 -0.27 20.65 -5.42
CA GLY A 86 -0.80 21.64 -4.46
C GLY A 86 -1.79 22.61 -5.11
N ALA A 87 -1.50 23.05 -6.34
CA ALA A 87 -2.40 23.92 -7.11
C ALA A 87 -3.76 23.26 -7.45
N CYS A 88 -3.78 21.96 -7.76
CA CYS A 88 -5.02 21.24 -8.08
C CYS A 88 -5.92 20.99 -6.86
N VAL A 89 -5.34 20.99 -5.66
CA VAL A 89 -6.07 20.77 -4.40
C VAL A 89 -6.13 22.00 -3.50
N GLY A 90 -5.64 23.15 -3.99
CA GLY A 90 -5.77 24.45 -3.32
C GLY A 90 -4.91 24.61 -2.06
N ILE A 91 -3.72 24.00 -2.01
CA ILE A 91 -2.77 24.15 -0.90
C ILE A 91 -1.39 24.57 -1.39
N SER A 92 -0.80 25.55 -0.71
CA SER A 92 0.57 25.98 -0.96
C SER A 92 1.60 25.15 -0.19
N LYS A 93 2.86 25.18 -0.62
CA LYS A 93 3.94 24.47 0.08
C LYS A 93 4.08 24.92 1.54
N ASN A 94 3.98 26.23 1.81
CA ASN A 94 4.09 26.76 3.17
C ASN A 94 2.96 26.29 4.09
N GLU A 95 1.74 26.13 3.57
CA GLU A 95 0.62 25.58 4.35
C GLU A 95 0.79 24.08 4.59
N ALA A 96 1.29 23.35 3.59
CA ALA A 96 1.59 21.93 3.70
C ALA A 96 2.66 21.62 4.75
N ASP A 97 3.68 22.47 4.85
CA ASP A 97 4.76 22.34 5.86
C ASP A 97 4.26 22.54 7.30
N GLN A 98 3.05 23.08 7.48
CA GLN A 98 2.45 23.35 8.80
C GLN A 98 1.39 22.31 9.22
N VAL A 99 1.12 21.30 8.40
CA VAL A 99 0.12 20.27 8.70
C VAL A 99 0.76 18.90 8.87
N ASP A 100 0.45 18.25 10.00
CA ASP A 100 0.91 16.89 10.28
C ASP A 100 0.12 15.83 9.49
N THR A 101 -1.07 16.19 8.98
CA THR A 101 -1.95 15.29 8.22
C THR A 101 -2.69 16.07 7.15
N TYR A 102 -2.61 15.60 5.92
CA TYR A 102 -3.31 16.13 4.77
C TYR A 102 -4.34 15.14 4.21
N LEU A 103 -5.55 15.62 3.96
CA LEU A 103 -6.60 14.89 3.28
C LEU A 103 -6.97 15.61 1.98
N CYS A 104 -6.97 14.88 0.86
CA CYS A 104 -7.41 15.46 -0.42
C CYS A 104 -8.89 15.84 -0.39
N PRO A 105 -9.37 16.73 -1.29
CA PRO A 105 -10.76 17.21 -1.28
C PRO A 105 -11.80 16.07 -1.30
N ASN A 106 -11.54 15.01 -2.08
CA ASN A 106 -12.43 13.84 -2.11
C ASN A 106 -12.46 13.08 -0.77
N CYS A 107 -11.31 12.98 -0.10
CA CYS A 107 -11.22 12.34 1.21
C CYS A 107 -11.85 13.20 2.31
N GLN A 108 -11.68 14.53 2.26
CA GLN A 108 -12.35 15.47 3.16
C GLN A 108 -13.87 15.42 2.99
N LEU A 109 -14.38 15.41 1.75
CA LEU A 109 -15.81 15.29 1.49
C LEU A 109 -16.38 13.97 2.01
N LYS A 110 -15.66 12.85 1.80
CA LYS A 110 -16.05 11.54 2.35
C LYS A 110 -16.01 11.51 3.87
N GLU A 111 -15.07 12.22 4.49
CA GLU A 111 -14.98 12.33 5.94
C GLU A 111 -16.15 13.16 6.48
N GLN A 112 -16.44 14.34 5.92
CA GLN A 112 -17.59 15.15 6.30
C GLN A 112 -18.93 14.42 6.06
N ALA A 113 -18.98 13.52 5.07
CA ALA A 113 -20.12 12.66 4.80
C ALA A 113 -20.29 11.49 5.79
N ASP A 114 -19.41 11.35 6.79
CA ASP A 114 -19.49 10.33 7.83
C ASP A 114 -19.72 10.96 9.22
N PRO A 115 -20.97 11.36 9.55
CA PRO A 115 -21.29 12.02 10.82
C PRO A 115 -20.95 11.14 12.03
N ILE A 116 -21.05 9.82 11.89
CA ILE A 116 -20.76 8.87 12.97
C ILE A 116 -19.26 8.85 13.25
N ALA A 117 -18.43 8.81 12.21
CA ALA A 117 -16.99 8.78 12.39
C ALA A 117 -16.45 10.08 13.01
N ASN A 118 -17.09 11.22 12.74
CA ASN A 118 -16.54 12.55 13.05
C ASN A 118 -17.22 13.30 14.20
N ARG A 119 -18.29 12.76 14.77
CA ARG A 119 -18.86 13.33 16.00
C ARG A 119 -18.00 12.98 17.22
N ILE A 120 -18.19 13.76 18.29
CA ILE A 120 -17.57 13.50 19.58
C ILE A 120 -18.05 12.14 20.12
N LEU A 121 -17.10 11.32 20.57
CA LEU A 121 -17.34 10.02 21.16
C LEU A 121 -18.02 10.15 22.53
N THR A 122 -19.04 9.34 22.75
CA THR A 122 -19.69 9.15 24.05
C THR A 122 -18.99 8.07 24.88
N GLU A 123 -19.26 8.02 26.19
CA GLU A 123 -18.70 7.00 27.09
C GLU A 123 -18.99 5.56 26.63
N LYS A 124 -20.22 5.29 26.17
CA LYS A 124 -20.63 3.97 25.67
C LYS A 124 -19.87 3.57 24.39
N GLU A 125 -19.49 4.55 23.58
CA GLU A 125 -18.72 4.32 22.36
C GLU A 125 -17.26 4.04 22.68
N TYR A 126 -16.69 4.72 23.67
CA TYR A 126 -15.38 4.38 24.22
C TYR A 126 -15.32 2.93 24.73
N GLU A 127 -16.34 2.45 25.44
CA GLU A 127 -16.41 1.04 25.83
C GLU A 127 -16.42 0.10 24.61
N SER A 128 -17.13 0.50 23.55
CA SER A 128 -17.24 -0.29 22.33
C SER A 128 -15.92 -0.32 21.55
N ILE A 129 -15.22 0.82 21.49
CA ILE A 129 -13.86 0.95 20.93
C ILE A 129 -12.87 0.11 21.74
N TYR A 130 -12.95 0.15 23.07
CA TYR A 130 -12.11 -0.67 23.93
C TYR A 130 -12.33 -2.17 23.69
N ARG A 131 -13.58 -2.63 23.59
CA ARG A 131 -13.88 -4.03 23.22
C ARG A 131 -13.34 -4.39 21.84
N LEU A 132 -13.43 -3.48 20.86
CA LEU A 132 -12.84 -3.69 19.54
C LEU A 132 -11.31 -3.83 19.62
N LEU A 133 -10.64 -2.95 20.36
CA LEU A 133 -9.20 -3.04 20.59
C LEU A 133 -8.79 -4.37 21.23
N ARG A 134 -9.52 -4.83 22.26
CA ARG A 134 -9.29 -6.14 22.89
C ARG A 134 -9.44 -7.30 21.90
N ASN A 135 -10.41 -7.22 20.99
CA ASN A 135 -10.56 -8.21 19.93
C ASN A 135 -9.38 -8.21 18.95
N LEU A 136 -8.84 -7.04 18.61
CA LEU A 136 -7.63 -6.94 17.79
C LEU A 136 -6.42 -7.55 18.50
N GLN A 137 -6.17 -7.16 19.76
CA GLN A 137 -5.07 -7.68 20.56
C GLN A 137 -5.14 -9.21 20.76
N GLY A 138 -6.35 -9.77 20.86
CA GLY A 138 -6.56 -11.22 20.99
C GLY A 138 -6.53 -12.00 19.67
N HIS A 139 -6.42 -11.33 18.53
CA HIS A 139 -6.44 -12.00 17.23
C HIS A 139 -5.11 -12.72 16.95
N LYS A 140 -5.16 -13.93 16.39
CA LYS A 140 -3.96 -14.77 16.14
C LYS A 140 -2.88 -14.09 15.28
N MET A 141 -3.26 -13.16 14.40
CA MET A 141 -2.33 -12.42 13.53
C MET A 141 -1.87 -11.08 14.11
N ALA A 142 -2.21 -10.76 15.36
CA ALA A 142 -1.87 -9.47 15.97
C ALA A 142 -0.45 -9.41 16.54
N TRP A 143 0.24 -10.54 16.65
CA TRP A 143 1.54 -10.66 17.31
C TRP A 143 2.61 -9.62 16.88
N PRO A 144 2.70 -9.16 15.61
CA PRO A 144 3.69 -8.14 15.24
C PRO A 144 3.33 -6.73 15.73
N PHE A 145 2.05 -6.49 16.04
CA PHE A 145 1.48 -5.18 16.25
C PHE A 145 1.13 -4.91 17.72
N LEU A 146 1.40 -5.88 18.61
CA LEU A 146 1.05 -5.77 20.04
C LEU A 146 1.87 -4.73 20.79
N ARG A 147 3.10 -4.45 20.33
CA ARG A 147 4.09 -3.59 20.98
C ARG A 147 4.90 -2.82 19.93
N PRO A 148 5.58 -1.73 20.33
CA PRO A 148 6.49 -1.01 19.45
C PRO A 148 7.58 -1.94 18.91
N VAL A 149 8.04 -1.68 17.68
CA VAL A 149 9.17 -2.39 17.08
C VAL A 149 10.45 -2.12 17.88
N ASP A 150 11.21 -3.15 18.24
CA ASP A 150 12.46 -2.95 18.99
C ASP A 150 13.56 -2.45 18.04
N PRO A 151 14.11 -1.23 18.23
CA PRO A 151 15.18 -0.72 17.37
C PRO A 151 16.47 -1.54 17.45
N LYS A 152 16.64 -2.40 18.46
CA LYS A 152 17.78 -3.31 18.54
C LYS A 152 17.65 -4.50 17.58
N THR A 153 16.43 -4.94 17.32
CA THR A 153 16.15 -6.08 16.43
C THR A 153 15.90 -5.62 15.00
N VAL A 154 15.39 -4.40 14.81
CA VAL A 154 15.13 -3.79 13.51
C VAL A 154 15.75 -2.37 13.44
N PRO A 155 17.08 -2.24 13.23
CA PRO A 155 17.81 -0.98 13.41
C PRO A 155 17.45 0.17 12.47
N ASP A 156 16.95 -0.14 11.28
CA ASP A 156 16.57 0.82 10.24
C ASP A 156 15.09 1.23 10.31
N TYR A 157 14.27 0.55 11.12
CA TYR A 157 12.81 0.75 11.14
C TYR A 157 12.41 2.22 11.33
N TYR A 158 12.93 2.87 12.38
CA TYR A 158 12.59 4.26 12.71
C TYR A 158 13.26 5.30 11.77
N GLN A 159 14.19 4.87 10.93
CA GLN A 159 14.74 5.71 9.86
C GLN A 159 13.81 5.72 8.65
N ILE A 160 13.06 4.65 8.44
CA ILE A 160 12.12 4.46 7.32
C ILE A 160 10.71 4.90 7.73
N ILE A 161 10.20 4.39 8.85
CA ILE A 161 8.87 4.70 9.40
C ILE A 161 8.94 5.92 10.32
N LYS A 162 8.28 7.01 9.90
CA LYS A 162 8.32 8.31 10.60
C LYS A 162 7.24 8.48 11.67
N ASP A 163 6.10 7.82 11.51
CA ASP A 163 5.01 7.85 12.47
C ASP A 163 4.64 6.42 12.90
N PRO A 164 5.47 5.78 13.75
CA PRO A 164 5.28 4.42 14.20
C PRO A 164 4.02 4.30 15.07
N MET A 165 3.29 3.21 14.92
CA MET A 165 2.07 2.93 15.68
C MET A 165 1.97 1.46 16.04
N ASP A 166 1.39 1.15 17.21
CA ASP A 166 1.11 -0.20 17.66
C ASP A 166 -0.10 -0.25 18.61
N LEU A 167 -0.62 -1.45 18.86
CA LEU A 167 -1.84 -1.65 19.65
C LEU A 167 -1.68 -1.26 21.13
N SER A 168 -0.47 -1.20 21.68
CA SER A 168 -0.24 -0.73 23.05
C SER A 168 -0.21 0.81 23.15
N ILE A 169 0.27 1.50 22.13
CA ILE A 169 0.12 2.96 22.00
C ILE A 169 -1.36 3.31 21.87
N ILE A 170 -2.10 2.62 20.99
CA ILE A 170 -3.53 2.81 20.82
C ILE A 170 -4.28 2.53 22.14
N GLU A 171 -3.92 1.47 22.87
CA GLU A 171 -4.50 1.18 24.18
C GLU A 171 -4.29 2.32 25.17
N THR A 172 -3.09 2.88 25.21
CA THR A 172 -2.78 4.04 26.06
C THR A 172 -3.63 5.25 25.67
N ARG A 173 -3.79 5.54 24.37
CA ARG A 173 -4.59 6.65 23.85
C ARG A 173 -6.10 6.47 24.10
N VAL A 174 -6.62 5.24 24.00
CA VAL A 174 -8.02 4.92 24.34
C VAL A 174 -8.27 5.18 25.83
N HIS A 175 -7.41 4.67 26.73
CA HIS A 175 -7.56 4.88 28.17
C HIS A 175 -7.41 6.36 28.56
N GLY A 176 -6.47 7.06 27.92
CA GLY A 176 -6.20 8.48 28.13
C GLY A 176 -7.20 9.43 27.45
N ARG A 177 -8.26 8.91 26.81
CA ARG A 177 -9.28 9.70 26.10
C ARG A 177 -8.71 10.65 25.05
N SER A 178 -7.61 10.24 24.40
CA SER A 178 -6.93 11.04 23.38
C SER A 178 -7.68 11.08 22.05
N TYR A 179 -8.57 10.13 21.80
CA TYR A 179 -9.40 10.06 20.59
C TYR A 179 -10.72 10.79 20.79
N GLN A 180 -10.89 11.99 20.24
CA GLN A 180 -12.17 12.69 20.36
C GLN A 180 -13.23 12.12 19.42
N ARG A 181 -12.79 11.58 18.27
CA ARG A 181 -13.66 11.06 17.21
C ARG A 181 -13.31 9.61 16.90
N LEU A 182 -14.27 8.85 16.39
CA LEU A 182 -14.02 7.49 15.92
C LEU A 182 -13.01 7.48 14.77
N SER A 183 -13.03 8.51 13.91
CA SER A 183 -12.05 8.67 12.82
C SER A 183 -10.60 8.75 13.31
N ASP A 184 -10.35 9.36 14.48
CA ASP A 184 -9.00 9.43 15.05
C ASP A 184 -8.48 8.04 15.45
N PHE A 185 -9.33 7.22 16.09
CA PHE A 185 -9.01 5.84 16.45
C PHE A 185 -8.78 4.98 15.20
N VAL A 186 -9.67 5.09 14.20
CA VAL A 186 -9.56 4.33 12.95
C VAL A 186 -8.26 4.66 12.22
N ARG A 187 -7.90 5.95 12.15
CA ARG A 187 -6.65 6.41 11.51
C ARG A 187 -5.42 5.75 12.12
N ASP A 188 -5.34 5.69 13.45
CA ASP A 188 -4.19 5.05 14.12
C ASP A 188 -4.16 3.54 13.91
N VAL A 189 -5.31 2.86 13.95
CA VAL A 189 -5.36 1.41 13.68
C VAL A 189 -4.93 1.12 12.23
N THR A 190 -5.40 1.90 11.26
CA THR A 190 -4.99 1.76 9.86
C THR A 190 -3.49 2.01 9.66
N LYS A 191 -2.92 2.98 10.39
CA LYS A 191 -1.49 3.29 10.33
C LYS A 191 -0.58 2.13 10.72
N ILE A 192 -1.02 1.26 11.64
CA ILE A 192 -0.31 0.02 11.97
C ILE A 192 -0.11 -0.84 10.72
N PHE A 193 -1.18 -1.01 9.93
CA PHE A 193 -1.16 -1.86 8.74
C PHE A 193 -0.37 -1.21 7.61
N ASP A 194 -0.56 0.09 7.39
CA ASP A 194 0.15 0.83 6.35
C ASP A 194 1.66 0.86 6.60
N ASN A 195 2.09 1.15 7.83
CA ASN A 195 3.51 1.08 8.20
C ASN A 195 4.08 -0.32 7.99
N CYS A 196 3.30 -1.37 8.30
CA CYS A 196 3.72 -2.75 8.06
C CYS A 196 3.92 -3.04 6.57
N ARG A 197 2.95 -2.67 5.72
CA ARG A 197 3.02 -2.88 4.27
C ARG A 197 4.11 -2.06 3.60
N TYR A 198 4.37 -0.85 4.11
CA TYR A 198 5.41 0.03 3.59
C TYR A 198 6.81 -0.52 3.91
N TYR A 199 7.04 -0.98 5.14
CA TYR A 199 8.35 -1.49 5.55
C TYR A 199 8.63 -2.91 5.03
N ASN A 200 7.61 -3.78 4.95
CA ASN A 200 7.80 -5.19 4.66
C ASN A 200 7.41 -5.54 3.20
N PRO A 201 8.21 -6.34 2.48
CA PRO A 201 7.84 -6.82 1.15
C PRO A 201 6.55 -7.65 1.12
N THR A 202 5.84 -7.58 -0.01
CA THR A 202 4.68 -8.43 -0.32
C THR A 202 5.10 -9.90 -0.32
N GLY A 203 4.53 -10.70 0.58
CA GLY A 203 4.86 -12.13 0.72
C GLY A 203 5.50 -12.51 2.06
N THR A 204 5.95 -11.52 2.85
CA THR A 204 6.41 -11.78 4.23
C THR A 204 5.24 -12.11 5.16
N ALA A 205 5.53 -12.84 6.24
CA ALA A 205 4.52 -13.15 7.27
C ALA A 205 3.96 -11.87 7.93
N PHE A 206 4.76 -10.82 8.07
CA PHE A 206 4.35 -9.53 8.61
C PHE A 206 3.31 -8.84 7.71
N TYR A 207 3.57 -8.80 6.41
CA TYR A 207 2.63 -8.26 5.42
C TYR A 207 1.30 -9.03 5.46
N GLN A 208 1.36 -10.37 5.48
CA GLN A 208 0.16 -11.21 5.59
C GLN A 208 -0.61 -10.98 6.89
N CYS A 209 0.09 -10.76 8.01
CA CYS A 209 -0.56 -10.43 9.29
C CYS A 209 -1.34 -9.11 9.19
N ALA A 210 -0.79 -8.10 8.52
CA ALA A 210 -1.46 -6.81 8.31
C ALA A 210 -2.75 -6.99 7.50
N GLU A 211 -2.69 -7.68 6.36
CA GLU A 211 -3.86 -7.92 5.49
C GLU A 211 -5.01 -8.64 6.23
N VAL A 212 -4.67 -9.70 6.98
CA VAL A 212 -5.66 -10.50 7.70
C VAL A 212 -6.27 -9.71 8.86
N LEU A 213 -5.44 -8.98 9.63
CA LEU A 213 -5.92 -8.22 10.78
C LEU A 213 -6.71 -6.99 10.36
N GLU A 214 -6.31 -6.31 9.27
CA GLU A 214 -7.06 -5.20 8.68
C GLU A 214 -8.43 -5.66 8.19
N THR A 215 -8.52 -6.80 7.50
CA THR A 215 -9.79 -7.39 7.08
C THR A 215 -10.71 -7.64 8.27
N PHE A 216 -10.18 -8.24 9.34
CA PHE A 216 -10.92 -8.48 10.57
C PHE A 216 -11.37 -7.16 11.23
N PHE A 217 -10.49 -6.16 11.29
CA PHE A 217 -10.80 -4.84 11.81
C PHE A 217 -11.95 -4.17 11.06
N VAL A 218 -11.89 -4.12 9.72
CA VAL A 218 -12.92 -3.51 8.87
C VAL A 218 -14.29 -4.16 9.09
N GLN A 219 -14.34 -5.50 9.18
CA GLN A 219 -15.58 -6.22 9.47
C GLN A 219 -16.16 -5.84 10.83
N LYS A 220 -15.33 -5.79 11.88
CA LYS A 220 -15.78 -5.41 13.23
C LYS A 220 -16.16 -3.94 13.34
N LEU A 221 -15.44 -3.07 12.64
CA LEU A 221 -15.72 -1.64 12.59
C LEU A 221 -17.07 -1.37 11.95
N LYS A 222 -17.43 -2.08 10.87
CA LYS A 222 -18.76 -1.99 10.25
C LYS A 222 -19.87 -2.28 11.26
N THR A 223 -19.79 -3.40 11.98
CA THR A 223 -20.77 -3.77 13.02
C THR A 223 -20.79 -2.79 14.18
N LEU A 224 -19.65 -2.21 14.54
CA LEU A 224 -19.57 -1.18 15.59
C LEU A 224 -20.28 0.09 15.14
N ARG A 225 -20.06 0.53 13.89
CA ARG A 225 -20.71 1.71 13.32
C ARG A 225 -22.23 1.57 13.25
N GLU A 226 -22.74 0.39 12.88
CA GLU A 226 -24.18 0.12 12.90
C GLU A 226 -24.82 0.30 14.28
N LYS A 227 -24.05 0.14 15.37
CA LYS A 227 -24.52 0.38 16.75
C LYS A 227 -24.42 1.84 17.19
N PHE A 228 -23.68 2.66 16.45
CA PHE A 228 -23.48 4.09 16.74
C PHE A 228 -24.48 4.96 15.98
N SER A 229 -25.16 4.38 14.99
CA SER A 229 -26.28 4.93 14.23
C SER A 229 -27.55 5.05 15.08
#